data_AF-A0A3B1BC86-F1
#
_entry.id   AF-A0A3B1BC86-F1
#
_cell.length_a   1.000
_cell.length_b   1.000
_cell.length_c   1.000
_cell.angle_alpha   90.00
_cell.angle_beta   90.00
_cell.angle_gamma   90.00
#
_symmetry.space_group_name_H-M   'P 1'
#
loop_
_entity.id
_entity.type
_entity.pdbx_description
1 polymer ?
#
loop_
_entity_poly.entity_id
_entity_poly.type
_entity_poly.pdbx_seq_one_letter_code
_entity_poly.pdbx_strand_id
1 'polypeptide(L)'
;KLTVYLYGFIFYVTNSISFSISADQFKPFKNYRCLRLNNEENMTVKISLIASLMLLSFIGCGSSELIVSDPAEKITVDGDHEDWNGKLKFFEDEKVALGFQNDQENLYFCLVTSDKQTAMKIMLHGLTIWFEPENGEQEIGLQYPKKMENISPRSLREMMGGKRGKNDFDITINSIMQHQGEFSLIDDDDEIIYSSAIGSNDGYEIKVRGRNQQFVYEAKIPIGNNGLAQFPMNIFPNEKIEIKFETGEIDMSEMMGSGGMGRESGMSGGGMRNGGMGRGRSGSGAMGMEKFSLDIELKLAK
;
A
#
# COMPACT_ATOMS: atom_id res chain seq x y z
N LYS A 1 25.89 13.55 13.82
CA LYS A 1 26.16 12.80 15.08
C LYS A 1 26.35 11.30 14.83
N LEU A 2 25.55 10.65 13.98
CA LEU A 2 25.71 9.23 13.62
C LEU A 2 27.09 8.84 13.04
N THR A 3 27.69 9.73 12.25
CA THR A 3 28.97 9.47 11.55
C THR A 3 30.17 9.30 12.50
N VAL A 4 30.13 9.93 13.68
CA VAL A 4 31.21 9.84 14.67
C VAL A 4 31.15 8.51 15.45
N TYR A 5 29.94 7.97 15.67
CA TYR A 5 29.76 6.69 16.35
C TYR A 5 30.24 5.50 15.51
N LEU A 6 30.08 5.57 14.18
CA LEU A 6 30.54 4.51 13.28
C LEU A 6 32.07 4.39 13.26
N TYR A 7 32.79 5.53 13.26
CA TYR A 7 34.26 5.53 13.32
C TYR A 7 34.80 4.99 14.65
N GLY A 8 34.13 5.28 15.77
CA GLY A 8 34.50 4.75 17.09
C GLY A 8 34.35 3.24 17.19
N PHE A 9 33.32 2.65 16.57
CA PHE A 9 33.06 1.22 16.60
C PHE A 9 34.08 0.42 15.77
N ILE A 10 34.48 0.96 14.60
CA ILE A 10 35.47 0.33 13.71
C ILE A 10 36.87 0.28 14.37
N PHE A 11 37.25 1.31 15.13
CA PHE A 11 38.52 1.34 15.86
C PHE A 11 38.57 0.36 17.05
N TYR A 12 37.42 0.05 17.65
CA TYR A 12 37.32 -0.86 18.79
C TYR A 12 37.43 -2.34 18.38
N VAL A 13 36.86 -2.70 17.23
CA VAL A 13 36.89 -4.07 16.71
C VAL A 13 38.28 -4.47 16.22
N THR A 14 39.07 -3.52 15.72
CA THR A 14 40.43 -3.79 15.21
C THR A 14 41.49 -3.93 16.30
N ASN A 15 41.28 -3.38 17.50
CA ASN A 15 42.24 -3.48 18.62
C ASN A 15 41.99 -4.64 19.59
N SER A 16 40.86 -5.35 19.49
CA SER A 16 40.43 -6.30 20.54
C SER A 16 40.78 -7.77 20.29
N ILE A 17 41.57 -8.09 19.25
CA ILE A 17 42.00 -9.47 18.99
C ILE A 17 43.47 -9.63 19.39
N SER A 18 43.70 -9.82 20.69
CA SER A 18 44.94 -10.38 21.22
C SER A 18 44.62 -11.74 21.84
N PHE A 19 44.90 -12.83 21.11
CA PHE A 19 44.81 -14.18 21.64
C PHE A 19 46.08 -14.50 22.45
N SER A 20 45.96 -14.56 23.78
CA SER A 20 46.95 -15.18 24.66
C SER A 20 46.65 -16.67 24.78
N ILE A 21 47.43 -17.51 24.10
CA ILE A 21 47.40 -18.96 24.29
C ILE A 21 48.30 -19.30 25.49
N SER A 22 47.70 -19.79 26.57
CA SER A 22 48.41 -20.38 27.70
C SER A 22 49.04 -21.70 27.27
N ALA A 23 50.37 -21.76 27.26
CA ALA A 23 51.13 -22.97 27.02
C ALA A 23 51.39 -23.67 28.35
N ASP A 24 50.53 -24.62 28.71
CA ASP A 24 50.92 -25.68 29.62
C ASP A 24 50.09 -26.93 29.38
N GLN A 25 50.73 -28.09 29.50
CA GLN A 25 50.21 -29.46 29.25
C GLN A 25 50.19 -29.90 27.78
N PHE A 26 51.33 -30.31 27.20
CA PHE A 26 51.47 -31.60 26.47
C PHE A 26 52.94 -31.85 26.09
N LYS A 27 53.46 -33.04 26.45
CA LYS A 27 54.82 -33.54 26.21
C LYS A 27 55.01 -34.06 24.76
N PRO A 28 56.26 -34.29 24.29
CA PRO A 28 56.65 -34.04 22.91
C PRO A 28 56.37 -35.23 21.98
N PHE A 29 55.82 -34.95 20.80
CA PHE A 29 55.89 -35.86 19.66
C PHE A 29 56.65 -35.20 18.50
N LYS A 30 57.61 -35.96 17.99
CA LYS A 30 58.57 -35.61 16.94
C LYS A 30 57.89 -35.32 15.59
N ASN A 31 58.55 -34.44 14.85
CA ASN A 31 58.56 -34.31 13.38
C ASN A 31 57.24 -33.97 12.69
N TYR A 32 56.97 -32.67 12.50
CA TYR A 32 56.49 -32.17 11.21
C TYR A 32 57.08 -30.78 10.92
N ARG A 33 57.92 -30.70 9.89
CA ARG A 33 58.27 -29.46 9.20
C ARG A 33 57.16 -29.25 8.18
N CYS A 34 56.33 -28.22 8.28
CA CYS A 34 55.55 -27.77 7.12
C CYS A 34 55.07 -26.32 7.24
N LEU A 35 55.56 -25.54 6.27
CA LEU A 35 54.88 -24.49 5.51
C LEU A 35 54.23 -23.35 6.30
N ARG A 36 55.06 -22.35 6.61
CA ARG A 36 54.62 -20.98 6.84
C ARG A 36 54.10 -20.43 5.50
N LEU A 37 52.79 -20.55 5.26
CA LEU A 37 52.12 -19.86 4.16
C LEU A 37 51.91 -18.40 4.58
N ASN A 38 52.51 -17.47 3.83
CA ASN A 38 52.33 -16.02 3.94
C ASN A 38 50.89 -15.62 3.57
N ASN A 39 49.92 -16.02 4.40
CA ASN A 39 48.50 -15.89 4.11
C ASN A 39 47.84 -14.69 4.81
N GLU A 40 48.55 -13.98 5.69
CA GLU A 40 47.97 -12.87 6.45
C GLU A 40 47.76 -11.62 5.59
N GLU A 41 48.72 -11.23 4.74
CA GLU A 41 48.56 -10.04 3.86
C GLU A 41 47.43 -10.21 2.85
N ASN A 42 47.22 -11.43 2.35
CA ASN A 42 46.11 -11.73 1.44
C ASN A 42 44.76 -11.77 2.17
N MET A 43 44.74 -12.04 3.47
CA MET A 43 43.51 -12.13 4.25
C MET A 43 42.97 -10.73 4.60
N THR A 44 43.84 -9.79 4.97
CA THR A 44 43.48 -8.39 5.22
C THR A 44 42.97 -7.69 3.96
N VAL A 45 43.62 -7.92 2.81
CA VAL A 45 43.16 -7.36 1.52
C VAL A 45 41.80 -7.92 1.13
N LYS A 46 41.57 -9.23 1.32
CA LYS A 46 40.27 -9.87 1.06
C LYS A 46 39.17 -9.38 2.00
N ILE A 47 39.45 -9.23 3.29
CA ILE A 47 38.49 -8.71 4.27
C ILE A 47 38.16 -7.24 3.97
N SER A 48 39.15 -6.43 3.58
CA SER A 48 38.93 -5.04 3.18
C SER A 48 38.09 -4.93 1.89
N LEU A 49 38.32 -5.80 0.91
CA LEU A 49 37.50 -5.89 -0.30
C LEU A 49 36.05 -6.31 -0.01
N ILE A 50 35.84 -7.30 0.86
CA ILE A 50 34.49 -7.76 1.24
C ILE A 50 33.77 -6.69 2.06
N ALA A 51 34.45 -6.00 2.98
CA ALA A 51 33.88 -4.90 3.74
C ALA A 51 33.52 -3.71 2.84
N SER A 52 34.36 -3.39 1.85
CA SER A 52 34.06 -2.35 0.85
C SER A 52 32.87 -2.75 -0.05
N LEU A 53 32.74 -4.03 -0.40
CA LEU A 53 31.63 -4.54 -1.20
C LEU A 53 30.31 -4.57 -0.41
N MET A 54 30.35 -4.89 0.88
CA MET A 54 29.19 -4.80 1.78
C MET A 54 28.75 -3.36 2.05
N LEU A 55 29.70 -2.40 2.10
CA LEU A 55 29.37 -0.98 2.30
C LEU A 55 28.62 -0.37 1.11
N LEU A 56 28.90 -0.86 -0.11
CA LEU A 56 28.23 -0.41 -1.34
C LEU A 56 26.79 -0.91 -1.45
N SER A 57 26.39 -1.94 -0.69
CA SER A 57 25.05 -2.51 -0.73
C SER A 57 23.98 -1.71 0.04
N PHE A 58 24.36 -0.66 0.77
CA PHE A 58 23.43 0.15 1.57
C PHE A 58 23.03 1.49 0.92
N ILE A 59 23.48 1.77 -0.31
CA ILE A 59 23.03 2.94 -1.07
C ILE A 59 21.81 2.56 -1.91
N GLY A 60 20.75 2.11 -1.23
CA GLY A 60 19.42 2.03 -1.81
C GLY A 60 18.72 3.35 -1.56
N CYS A 61 18.87 4.31 -2.46
CA CYS A 61 18.07 5.52 -2.44
C CYS A 61 16.70 5.14 -3.03
N GLY A 62 15.73 4.88 -2.16
CA GLY A 62 14.33 4.87 -2.58
C GLY A 62 13.94 6.30 -2.90
N SER A 63 14.14 6.73 -4.14
CA SER A 63 13.56 7.98 -4.61
C SER A 63 12.11 7.68 -4.97
N SER A 64 11.17 8.25 -4.23
CA SER A 64 9.80 8.41 -4.71
C SER A 64 9.87 9.11 -6.07
N GLU A 65 9.13 8.61 -7.05
CA GLU A 65 9.15 9.21 -8.37
C GLU A 65 8.31 10.49 -8.36
N LEU A 66 8.96 11.64 -8.57
CA LEU A 66 8.28 12.91 -8.71
C LEU A 66 7.41 12.92 -9.97
N ILE A 67 6.11 13.05 -9.80
CA ILE A 67 5.13 13.24 -10.86
C ILE A 67 4.81 14.73 -10.97
N VAL A 68 4.68 15.23 -12.20
CA VAL A 68 4.18 16.58 -12.45
C VAL A 68 2.77 16.44 -13.01
N SER A 69 1.78 17.08 -12.39
CA SER A 69 0.42 17.07 -12.94
C SER A 69 0.38 17.84 -14.26
N ASP A 70 -0.57 17.49 -15.12
CA ASP A 70 -0.86 18.28 -16.31
C ASP A 70 -1.84 19.42 -15.98
N PRO A 71 -1.83 20.53 -16.74
CA PRO A 71 -2.91 21.52 -16.66
C PRO A 71 -4.26 20.85 -16.95
N ALA A 72 -5.26 21.14 -16.13
CA ALA A 72 -6.60 20.63 -16.33
C ALA A 72 -7.23 21.28 -17.57
N GLU A 73 -7.72 20.45 -18.48
CA GLU A 73 -8.48 20.89 -19.65
C GLU A 73 -9.98 20.86 -19.33
N LYS A 74 -10.64 19.75 -19.66
CA LYS A 74 -12.03 19.48 -19.35
C LYS A 74 -12.11 18.06 -18.80
N ILE A 75 -12.09 17.96 -17.48
CA ILE A 75 -12.28 16.69 -16.76
C ILE A 75 -13.72 16.63 -16.27
N THR A 76 -14.43 15.59 -16.67
CA THR A 76 -15.76 15.28 -16.14
C THR A 76 -15.60 14.19 -15.08
N VAL A 77 -16.00 14.45 -13.84
CA VAL A 77 -15.92 13.44 -12.76
C VAL A 77 -17.13 12.50 -12.84
N ASP A 78 -17.08 11.51 -13.74
CA ASP A 78 -18.21 10.62 -14.03
C ASP A 78 -17.90 9.12 -13.86
N GLY A 79 -16.69 8.80 -13.44
CA GLY A 79 -16.18 7.44 -13.28
C GLY A 79 -15.82 6.80 -14.62
N ASP A 80 -15.41 7.61 -15.60
CA ASP A 80 -14.91 7.19 -16.90
C ASP A 80 -13.58 7.88 -17.24
N HIS A 81 -12.53 7.08 -17.32
CA HIS A 81 -11.17 7.59 -17.50
C HIS A 81 -10.85 8.01 -18.96
N GLU A 82 -11.82 8.00 -19.88
CA GLU A 82 -11.62 8.38 -21.29
C GLU A 82 -11.10 9.82 -21.45
N ASP A 83 -11.55 10.76 -20.60
CA ASP A 83 -11.15 12.17 -20.60
C ASP A 83 -9.65 12.38 -20.26
N TRP A 84 -8.99 11.35 -19.70
CA TRP A 84 -7.58 11.42 -19.28
C TRP A 84 -6.60 11.23 -20.44
N ASN A 85 -7.06 10.84 -21.64
CA ASN A 85 -6.30 10.91 -22.90
C ASN A 85 -4.85 10.35 -22.84
N GLY A 86 -4.63 9.26 -22.09
CA GLY A 86 -3.30 8.63 -21.96
C GLY A 86 -2.37 9.26 -20.93
N LYS A 87 -2.86 10.21 -20.12
CA LYS A 87 -2.14 10.82 -18.99
C LYS A 87 -2.13 9.96 -17.72
N LEU A 88 -2.57 8.69 -17.83
CA LEU A 88 -2.51 7.72 -16.74
C LEU A 88 -1.17 6.98 -16.78
N LYS A 89 -0.50 6.94 -15.64
CA LYS A 89 0.74 6.20 -15.42
C LYS A 89 0.47 4.94 -14.61
N PHE A 90 0.96 3.80 -15.07
CA PHE A 90 0.77 2.51 -14.41
C PHE A 90 1.87 2.23 -13.36
N PHE A 91 1.45 1.76 -12.20
CA PHE A 91 2.28 1.34 -11.08
C PHE A 91 2.14 -0.18 -10.95
N GLU A 92 3.23 -0.90 -11.27
CA GLU A 92 3.18 -2.36 -11.44
C GLU A 92 2.94 -3.10 -10.13
N ASP A 93 3.55 -2.63 -9.03
CA ASP A 93 3.49 -3.30 -7.72
C ASP A 93 2.09 -3.23 -7.13
N GLU A 94 1.45 -2.06 -7.22
CA GLU A 94 0.10 -1.79 -6.71
C GLU A 94 -1.00 -2.15 -7.72
N LYS A 95 -0.62 -2.35 -8.99
CA LYS A 95 -1.49 -2.67 -10.13
C LYS A 95 -2.60 -1.63 -10.33
N VAL A 96 -2.24 -0.36 -10.21
CA VAL A 96 -3.13 0.78 -10.47
C VAL A 96 -2.52 1.68 -11.52
N ALA A 97 -3.37 2.40 -12.25
CA ALA A 97 -2.93 3.54 -13.05
C ALA A 97 -3.44 4.83 -12.41
N LEU A 98 -2.56 5.83 -12.25
CA LEU A 98 -2.90 7.14 -11.72
C LEU A 98 -2.67 8.24 -12.76
N GLY A 99 -3.56 9.21 -12.81
CA GLY A 99 -3.33 10.48 -13.50
C GLY A 99 -3.65 11.64 -12.57
N PHE A 100 -2.94 12.75 -12.77
CA PHE A 100 -3.15 14.00 -12.03
C PHE A 100 -3.24 15.17 -12.99
N GLN A 101 -4.26 16.00 -12.81
CA GLN A 101 -4.36 17.29 -13.49
C GLN A 101 -4.76 18.37 -12.49
N ASN A 102 -4.40 19.63 -12.70
CA ASN A 102 -4.93 20.71 -11.86
C ASN A 102 -5.17 21.99 -12.67
N ASP A 103 -6.15 22.76 -12.21
CA ASP A 103 -6.31 24.16 -12.57
C ASP A 103 -5.88 25.05 -11.38
N GLN A 104 -6.33 26.31 -11.37
CA GLN A 104 -6.03 27.28 -10.31
C GLN A 104 -6.78 27.01 -9.00
N GLU A 105 -7.90 26.29 -9.05
CA GLU A 105 -8.85 26.13 -7.95
C GLU A 105 -9.12 24.67 -7.59
N ASN A 106 -8.69 23.71 -8.43
CA ASN A 106 -8.97 22.29 -8.25
C ASN A 106 -7.79 21.40 -8.65
N LEU A 107 -7.57 20.36 -7.85
CA LEU A 107 -6.78 19.18 -8.20
C LEU A 107 -7.73 18.06 -8.64
N TYR A 108 -7.42 17.44 -9.76
CA TYR A 108 -8.12 16.28 -10.29
C TYR A 108 -7.18 15.07 -10.24
N PHE A 109 -7.70 13.92 -9.84
CA PHE A 109 -6.99 12.66 -10.05
C PHE A 109 -7.93 11.55 -10.49
N CYS A 110 -7.36 10.57 -11.17
CA CYS A 110 -8.04 9.34 -11.55
C CYS A 110 -7.19 8.14 -11.17
N LEU A 111 -7.79 7.19 -10.46
CA LEU A 111 -7.23 5.90 -10.15
C LEU A 111 -8.03 4.84 -10.90
N VAL A 112 -7.33 4.04 -11.71
CA VAL A 112 -7.92 2.94 -12.46
C VAL A 112 -7.24 1.63 -12.07
N THR A 113 -8.02 0.58 -11.83
CA THR A 113 -7.48 -0.78 -11.70
C THR A 113 -8.38 -1.83 -12.30
N SER A 114 -7.77 -2.83 -12.94
CA SER A 114 -8.44 -4.09 -13.32
C SER A 114 -8.14 -5.21 -12.32
N ASP A 115 -7.28 -4.96 -11.33
CA ASP A 115 -7.00 -5.92 -10.28
C ASP A 115 -8.18 -5.96 -9.30
N LYS A 116 -8.89 -7.08 -9.32
CA LYS A 116 -10.09 -7.27 -8.49
C LYS A 116 -9.77 -7.23 -7.00
N GLN A 117 -8.57 -7.62 -6.59
CA GLN A 117 -8.21 -7.61 -5.16
C GLN A 117 -8.03 -6.16 -4.71
N THR A 118 -7.29 -5.34 -5.46
CA THR A 118 -7.15 -3.91 -5.18
C THR A 118 -8.50 -3.20 -5.14
N ALA A 119 -9.35 -3.41 -6.15
CA ALA A 119 -10.70 -2.83 -6.17
C ALA A 119 -11.56 -3.28 -4.97
N MET A 120 -11.53 -4.57 -4.61
CA MET A 120 -12.27 -5.07 -3.45
C MET A 120 -11.72 -4.52 -2.13
N LYS A 121 -10.40 -4.35 -1.99
CA LYS A 121 -9.82 -3.72 -0.78
C LYS A 121 -10.37 -2.32 -0.58
N ILE A 122 -10.35 -1.50 -1.63
CA ILE A 122 -10.89 -0.13 -1.63
C ILE A 122 -12.38 -0.12 -1.27
N MET A 123 -13.18 -0.97 -1.91
CA MET A 123 -14.63 -0.99 -1.65
C MET A 123 -15.00 -1.44 -0.24
N LEU A 124 -14.29 -2.42 0.31
CA LEU A 124 -14.63 -3.01 1.61
C LEU A 124 -14.02 -2.22 2.77
N HIS A 125 -12.78 -1.78 2.64
CA HIS A 125 -12.01 -1.14 3.70
C HIS A 125 -11.97 0.39 3.57
N GLY A 126 -12.63 0.92 2.55
CA GLY A 126 -12.55 2.31 2.19
C GLY A 126 -11.20 2.67 1.58
N LEU A 127 -11.10 3.92 1.15
CA LEU A 127 -9.87 4.53 0.67
C LEU A 127 -9.72 5.89 1.35
N THR A 128 -8.57 6.08 1.99
CA THR A 128 -8.11 7.38 2.46
C THR A 128 -7.05 7.88 1.51
N ILE A 129 -7.20 9.13 1.07
CA ILE A 129 -6.24 9.81 0.22
C ILE A 129 -5.74 10.99 1.03
N TRP A 130 -4.53 10.88 1.53
CA TRP A 130 -3.91 11.92 2.31
C TRP A 130 -3.17 12.89 1.42
N PHE A 131 -3.26 14.18 1.76
CA PHE A 131 -2.59 15.27 1.09
C PHE A 131 -1.69 15.97 2.10
N GLU A 132 -0.37 15.81 1.96
CA GLU A 132 0.63 16.42 2.82
C GLU A 132 1.36 17.55 2.07
N PRO A 133 1.14 18.83 2.46
CA PRO A 133 1.86 19.95 1.86
C PRO A 133 3.34 19.99 2.26
N GLU A 134 4.25 20.31 1.32
CA GLU A 134 5.69 20.46 1.62
C GLU A 134 5.98 21.61 2.61
N ASN A 135 5.04 22.56 2.76
CA ASN A 135 5.19 23.73 3.63
C ASN A 135 5.08 23.41 5.14
N GLY A 136 4.77 22.16 5.50
CA GLY A 136 4.66 21.68 6.89
C GLY A 136 3.33 22.01 7.57
N GLU A 137 2.32 22.40 6.79
CA GLU A 137 0.94 22.47 7.27
C GLU A 137 0.34 21.08 7.50
N GLN A 138 -0.82 21.05 8.15
CA GLN A 138 -1.50 19.81 8.53
C GLN A 138 -1.86 18.96 7.31
N GLU A 139 -1.56 17.66 7.38
CA GLU A 139 -2.00 16.67 6.41
C GLU A 139 -3.50 16.46 6.54
N ILE A 140 -4.22 16.39 5.40
CA ILE A 140 -5.67 16.18 5.39
C ILE A 140 -5.98 14.91 4.59
N GLY A 141 -6.79 14.02 5.17
CA GLY A 141 -7.22 12.78 4.56
C GLY A 141 -8.62 12.88 3.97
N LEU A 142 -8.80 12.58 2.69
CA LEU A 142 -10.12 12.38 2.08
C LEU A 142 -10.51 10.90 2.14
N GLN A 143 -11.61 10.61 2.84
CA GLN A 143 -12.17 9.26 2.96
C GLN A 143 -13.38 9.08 2.05
N TYR A 144 -13.20 8.31 0.98
CA TYR A 144 -14.28 7.78 0.15
C TYR A 144 -13.76 6.63 -0.72
N PRO A 145 -14.50 5.52 -0.90
CA PRO A 145 -15.70 5.16 -0.15
C PRO A 145 -15.37 4.95 1.33
N LYS A 146 -16.37 5.00 2.21
CA LYS A 146 -16.17 4.70 3.63
C LYS A 146 -16.02 3.20 3.82
N LYS A 147 -15.31 2.79 4.88
CA LYS A 147 -15.22 1.39 5.30
C LYS A 147 -16.64 0.82 5.44
N MET A 148 -16.87 -0.34 4.86
CA MET A 148 -18.15 -1.03 5.00
C MET A 148 -18.20 -1.72 6.38
N GLU A 149 -19.17 -1.32 7.19
CA GLU A 149 -19.45 -1.97 8.47
C GLU A 149 -20.32 -3.22 8.27
N ASN A 150 -20.19 -4.19 9.17
CA ASN A 150 -21.12 -5.33 9.29
C ASN A 150 -21.27 -6.22 8.03
N ILE A 151 -20.20 -6.40 7.25
CA ILE A 151 -20.22 -7.34 6.12
C ILE A 151 -20.25 -8.77 6.64
N SER A 152 -21.32 -9.51 6.32
CA SER A 152 -21.38 -10.93 6.69
C SER A 152 -20.32 -11.74 5.93
N PRO A 153 -19.70 -12.77 6.56
CA PRO A 153 -18.75 -13.65 5.87
C PRO A 153 -19.33 -14.32 4.63
N ARG A 154 -20.65 -14.56 4.61
CA ARG A 154 -21.36 -15.09 3.45
C ARG A 154 -21.40 -14.08 2.30
N SER A 155 -21.78 -12.83 2.58
CA SER A 155 -21.79 -11.74 1.59
C SER A 155 -20.39 -11.51 1.03
N LEU A 156 -19.37 -11.51 1.90
CA LEU A 156 -17.97 -11.39 1.48
C LEU A 156 -17.55 -12.54 0.57
N ARG A 157 -17.90 -13.79 0.91
CA ARG A 157 -17.62 -14.95 0.08
C ARG A 157 -18.38 -14.93 -1.24
N GLU A 158 -19.59 -14.40 -1.28
CA GLU A 158 -20.36 -14.23 -2.51
C GLU A 158 -19.74 -13.16 -3.43
N MET A 159 -19.24 -12.05 -2.85
CA MET A 159 -18.49 -11.02 -3.57
C MET A 159 -17.12 -11.52 -4.08
N MET A 160 -16.41 -12.33 -3.30
CA MET A 160 -15.06 -12.82 -3.64
C MET A 160 -15.04 -14.15 -4.42
N GLY A 161 -16.06 -14.98 -4.29
CA GLY A 161 -16.05 -16.40 -4.66
C GLY A 161 -16.87 -16.77 -5.89
N GLY A 162 -17.43 -15.81 -6.61
CA GLY A 162 -18.20 -16.08 -7.81
C GLY A 162 -17.31 -16.47 -9.01
N LYS A 163 -17.44 -17.69 -9.53
CA LYS A 163 -17.24 -17.95 -10.97
C LYS A 163 -18.30 -17.17 -11.74
N ARG A 164 -18.16 -15.84 -11.79
CA ARG A 164 -19.11 -14.95 -12.45
C ARG A 164 -18.38 -14.06 -13.43
N GLY A 165 -19.04 -13.86 -14.57
CA GLY A 165 -18.45 -13.28 -15.77
C GLY A 165 -18.16 -11.78 -15.65
N LYS A 166 -17.66 -11.20 -16.75
CA LYS A 166 -17.18 -9.82 -16.84
C LYS A 166 -18.16 -8.78 -16.28
N ASN A 167 -19.45 -8.94 -16.57
CA ASN A 167 -20.49 -7.99 -16.15
C ASN A 167 -20.76 -7.98 -14.64
N ASP A 168 -20.42 -9.06 -13.92
CA ASP A 168 -20.72 -9.18 -12.50
C ASP A 168 -19.85 -8.25 -11.64
N PHE A 169 -18.62 -7.99 -12.07
CA PHE A 169 -17.70 -7.09 -11.37
C PHE A 169 -18.20 -5.64 -11.42
N ASP A 170 -18.56 -5.16 -12.61
CA ASP A 170 -19.09 -3.82 -12.82
C ASP A 170 -20.41 -3.63 -12.04
N ILE A 171 -21.31 -4.61 -12.10
CA ILE A 171 -22.57 -4.60 -11.35
C ILE A 171 -22.30 -4.54 -9.83
N THR A 172 -21.34 -5.33 -9.33
CA THR A 172 -20.99 -5.35 -7.91
C THR A 172 -20.47 -4.00 -7.45
N ILE A 173 -19.49 -3.41 -8.15
CA ILE A 173 -18.96 -2.09 -7.81
C ILE A 173 -20.10 -1.06 -7.78
N ASN A 174 -20.88 -1.00 -8.86
CA ASN A 174 -21.94 -0.01 -8.99
C ASN A 174 -23.03 -0.19 -7.92
N SER A 175 -23.37 -1.42 -7.54
CA SER A 175 -24.33 -1.70 -6.48
C SER A 175 -23.84 -1.26 -5.09
N ILE A 176 -22.55 -1.45 -4.79
CA ILE A 176 -21.96 -1.02 -3.51
C ILE A 176 -21.91 0.51 -3.48
N MET A 177 -21.41 1.14 -4.55
CA MET A 177 -21.25 2.60 -4.61
C MET A 177 -22.59 3.35 -4.59
N GLN A 178 -23.69 2.76 -5.06
CA GLN A 178 -25.04 3.33 -4.91
C GLN A 178 -25.46 3.57 -3.46
N HIS A 179 -24.86 2.85 -2.51
CA HIS A 179 -25.14 3.00 -1.08
C HIS A 179 -24.07 3.84 -0.35
N GLN A 180 -23.05 4.33 -1.06
CA GLN A 180 -21.97 5.18 -0.55
C GLN A 180 -22.22 6.62 -0.99
N GLY A 181 -22.97 7.35 -0.17
CA GLY A 181 -23.49 8.69 -0.50
C GLY A 181 -22.78 9.86 0.16
N GLU A 182 -21.73 9.63 0.96
CA GLU A 182 -21.06 10.68 1.75
C GLU A 182 -19.55 10.45 1.76
N PHE A 183 -18.77 11.52 1.70
CA PHE A 183 -17.32 11.52 1.95
C PHE A 183 -17.01 12.29 3.23
N SER A 184 -15.81 12.09 3.76
CA SER A 184 -15.31 12.83 4.92
C SER A 184 -13.90 13.34 4.65
N LEU A 185 -13.57 14.51 5.20
CA LEU A 185 -12.20 14.94 5.40
C LEU A 185 -11.85 14.70 6.86
N ILE A 186 -10.66 14.15 7.08
CA ILE A 186 -10.11 13.88 8.40
C ILE A 186 -8.75 14.57 8.55
N ASP A 187 -8.37 14.82 9.79
CA ASP A 187 -7.02 15.26 10.14
C ASP A 187 -6.09 14.09 10.50
N ASP A 188 -4.87 14.42 10.95
CA ASP A 188 -3.81 13.49 11.35
C ASP A 188 -4.16 12.64 12.58
N ASP A 189 -5.18 13.03 13.36
CA ASP A 189 -5.72 12.28 14.49
C ASP A 189 -6.93 11.40 14.08
N ASP A 190 -7.20 11.25 12.78
CA ASP A 190 -8.38 10.60 12.19
C ASP A 190 -9.72 11.26 12.60
N GLU A 191 -9.71 12.51 13.10
CA GLU A 191 -10.93 13.22 13.46
C GLU A 191 -11.61 13.82 12.23
N ILE A 192 -12.94 13.65 12.12
CA ILE A 192 -13.71 14.22 11.00
C ILE A 192 -13.82 15.73 11.18
N ILE A 193 -13.12 16.46 10.31
CA ILE A 193 -13.15 17.93 10.26
C ILE A 193 -14.19 18.47 9.28
N TYR A 194 -14.58 17.65 8.29
CA TYR A 194 -15.64 17.99 7.33
C TYR A 194 -16.31 16.71 6.79
N SER A 195 -17.60 16.77 6.49
CA SER A 195 -18.28 15.71 5.75
C SER A 195 -19.41 16.28 4.90
N SER A 196 -19.66 15.63 3.77
CA SER A 196 -20.72 16.06 2.86
C SER A 196 -21.19 14.92 1.97
N ALA A 197 -22.43 15.06 1.49
CA ALA A 197 -23.01 14.14 0.53
C ALA A 197 -22.33 14.25 -0.84
N ILE A 198 -22.18 13.11 -1.52
CA ILE A 198 -21.70 13.07 -2.90
C ILE A 198 -22.70 13.78 -3.81
N GLY A 199 -22.22 14.73 -4.60
CA GLY A 199 -23.05 15.57 -5.48
C GLY A 199 -23.61 16.82 -4.82
N SER A 200 -23.19 17.14 -3.59
CA SER A 200 -23.36 18.46 -3.00
C SER A 200 -22.66 19.53 -3.84
N ASN A 201 -23.12 20.78 -3.72
CA ASN A 201 -22.50 21.93 -4.38
C ASN A 201 -21.49 22.61 -3.45
N ASP A 202 -20.46 21.88 -3.03
CA ASP A 202 -19.40 22.32 -2.11
C ASP A 202 -18.01 22.28 -2.75
N GLY A 203 -17.96 22.16 -4.09
CA GLY A 203 -16.71 22.11 -4.86
C GLY A 203 -16.09 20.73 -4.98
N TYR A 204 -16.41 19.80 -4.07
CA TYR A 204 -15.95 18.42 -4.15
C TYR A 204 -16.82 17.63 -5.13
N GLU A 205 -16.17 16.95 -6.08
CA GLU A 205 -16.85 15.96 -6.92
C GLU A 205 -16.05 14.67 -6.82
N ILE A 206 -16.70 13.57 -6.45
CA ILE A 206 -16.06 12.26 -6.33
C ILE A 206 -16.97 11.24 -6.98
N LYS A 207 -16.40 10.39 -7.84
CA LYS A 207 -17.14 9.33 -8.51
C LYS A 207 -16.36 8.05 -8.56
N VAL A 208 -17.02 6.97 -8.17
CA VAL A 208 -16.51 5.60 -8.32
C VAL A 208 -17.49 4.81 -9.17
N ARG A 209 -16.95 4.10 -10.17
CA ARG A 209 -17.74 3.29 -11.09
C ARG A 209 -16.97 2.04 -11.52
N GLY A 210 -17.71 0.93 -11.65
CA GLY A 210 -17.25 -0.25 -12.37
C GLY A 210 -17.68 -0.16 -13.83
N ARG A 211 -16.73 -0.19 -14.75
CA ARG A 211 -16.98 -0.18 -16.21
C ARG A 211 -15.91 -0.98 -16.95
N ASN A 212 -16.33 -1.82 -17.88
CA ASN A 212 -15.42 -2.61 -18.72
C ASN A 212 -14.45 -3.51 -17.91
N GLN A 213 -14.86 -3.97 -16.73
CA GLN A 213 -14.03 -4.68 -15.74
C GLN A 213 -12.92 -3.84 -15.10
N GLN A 214 -13.05 -2.51 -15.16
CA GLN A 214 -12.17 -1.59 -14.47
C GLN A 214 -12.95 -0.94 -13.33
N PHE A 215 -12.30 -0.86 -12.17
CA PHE A 215 -12.65 0.06 -11.13
C PHE A 215 -12.04 1.41 -11.49
N VAL A 216 -12.88 2.44 -11.63
CA VAL A 216 -12.48 3.81 -11.92
C VAL A 216 -12.93 4.69 -10.76
N TYR A 217 -11.96 5.39 -10.17
CA TYR A 217 -12.15 6.39 -9.14
C TYR A 217 -11.68 7.72 -9.68
N GLU A 218 -12.54 8.72 -9.67
CA GLU A 218 -12.19 10.08 -10.06
C GLU A 218 -12.59 11.04 -8.94
N ALA A 219 -11.77 12.06 -8.72
CA ALA A 219 -12.16 13.16 -7.88
C ALA A 219 -11.63 14.49 -8.39
N LYS A 220 -12.40 15.53 -8.06
CA LYS A 220 -12.06 16.95 -8.14
C LYS A 220 -12.07 17.47 -6.71
N ILE A 221 -10.90 17.92 -6.29
CA ILE A 221 -10.60 18.38 -4.94
C ILE A 221 -10.34 19.88 -5.00
N PRO A 222 -11.15 20.70 -4.32
CA PRO A 222 -10.88 22.13 -4.19
C PRO A 222 -9.53 22.39 -3.53
N ILE A 223 -8.73 23.26 -4.14
CA ILE A 223 -7.41 23.67 -3.62
C ILE A 223 -7.32 25.20 -3.54
N GLY A 224 -6.44 25.69 -2.68
CA GLY A 224 -6.12 27.11 -2.54
C GLY A 224 -7.35 27.96 -2.19
N ASN A 225 -7.60 29.00 -2.98
CA ASN A 225 -8.66 29.98 -2.70
C ASN A 225 -10.00 29.64 -3.39
N ASN A 226 -10.34 28.36 -3.54
CA ASN A 226 -11.58 27.94 -4.18
C ASN A 226 -12.80 28.54 -3.46
N GLY A 227 -13.54 29.41 -4.16
CA GLY A 227 -14.64 30.18 -3.57
C GLY A 227 -15.94 29.40 -3.36
N LEU A 228 -16.03 28.16 -3.85
CA LEU A 228 -17.19 27.30 -3.67
C LEU A 228 -17.04 26.38 -2.45
N ALA A 229 -15.80 25.99 -2.13
CA ALA A 229 -15.52 25.04 -1.07
C ALA A 229 -15.51 25.69 0.31
N GLN A 230 -16.22 25.07 1.26
CA GLN A 230 -16.13 25.46 2.67
C GLN A 230 -14.77 25.11 3.27
N PHE A 231 -14.16 24.01 2.79
CA PHE A 231 -12.90 23.50 3.26
C PHE A 231 -12.01 23.12 2.07
N PRO A 232 -11.40 24.08 1.35
CA PRO A 232 -10.42 23.78 0.32
C PRO A 232 -9.12 23.25 0.95
N MET A 233 -8.42 22.36 0.25
CA MET A 233 -7.09 21.94 0.66
C MET A 233 -6.13 23.11 0.54
N ASN A 234 -5.29 23.35 1.55
CA ASN A 234 -4.33 24.45 1.55
C ASN A 234 -3.08 24.11 0.71
N ILE A 235 -3.31 23.91 -0.58
CA ILE A 235 -2.33 23.52 -1.58
C ILE A 235 -2.49 24.48 -2.75
N PHE A 236 -1.39 24.96 -3.32
CA PHE A 236 -1.42 25.93 -4.41
C PHE A 236 -0.74 25.40 -5.68
N PRO A 237 -1.13 25.89 -6.88
CA PRO A 237 -0.42 25.62 -8.12
C PRO A 237 1.09 25.84 -7.99
N ASN A 238 1.88 24.99 -8.67
CA ASN A 238 3.35 24.97 -8.63
C ASN A 238 3.99 24.56 -7.27
N GLU A 239 3.20 24.23 -6.25
CA GLU A 239 3.70 23.57 -5.04
C GLU A 239 3.96 22.08 -5.28
N LYS A 240 4.76 21.50 -4.38
CA LYS A 240 4.91 20.06 -4.25
C LYS A 240 4.14 19.59 -3.03
N ILE A 241 3.54 18.42 -3.17
CA ILE A 241 2.82 17.73 -2.10
C ILE A 241 3.16 16.24 -2.15
N GLU A 242 3.03 15.57 -1.03
CA GLU A 242 2.97 14.11 -0.98
C GLU A 242 1.49 13.69 -0.97
N ILE A 243 1.13 12.74 -1.83
CA ILE A 243 -0.19 12.13 -1.86
C ILE A 243 -0.03 10.66 -1.52
N LYS A 244 -0.73 10.24 -0.47
CA LYS A 244 -0.74 8.85 -0.02
C LYS A 244 -2.12 8.24 -0.16
N PHE A 245 -2.21 7.18 -0.95
CA PHE A 245 -3.42 6.40 -1.12
C PHE A 245 -3.34 5.17 -0.23
N GLU A 246 -4.32 4.98 0.66
CA GLU A 246 -4.31 3.83 1.54
C GLU A 246 -5.70 3.29 1.90
N THR A 247 -5.81 1.97 2.00
CA THR A 247 -7.06 1.32 2.47
C THR A 247 -7.02 1.09 3.97
N GLY A 248 -8.15 1.07 4.65
CA GLY A 248 -8.19 0.71 6.08
C GLY A 248 -7.62 -0.69 6.38
N GLU A 249 -7.28 -0.93 7.64
CA GLU A 249 -6.76 -2.22 8.08
C GLU A 249 -7.86 -3.29 8.25
N ILE A 250 -7.42 -4.55 8.16
CA ILE A 250 -8.25 -5.72 8.35
C ILE A 250 -8.02 -6.27 9.74
N ASP A 251 -9.02 -6.15 10.62
CA ASP A 251 -9.06 -6.99 11.80
C ASP A 251 -9.54 -8.40 11.40
N MET A 252 -8.57 -9.28 11.15
CA MET A 252 -8.84 -10.68 10.83
C MET A 252 -9.56 -11.42 11.97
N SER A 253 -9.51 -10.91 13.20
CA SER A 253 -10.21 -11.49 14.34
C SER A 253 -11.72 -11.26 14.29
N GLU A 254 -12.18 -10.12 13.78
CA GLU A 254 -13.60 -9.84 13.53
C GLU A 254 -14.16 -10.75 12.42
N MET A 255 -13.36 -11.01 11.38
CA MET A 255 -13.77 -11.89 10.28
C MET A 255 -13.81 -13.38 10.67
N MET A 256 -12.95 -13.82 11.58
CA MET A 256 -12.89 -15.22 12.04
C MET A 256 -13.82 -15.51 13.23
N GLY A 257 -14.33 -14.49 13.92
CA GLY A 257 -15.23 -14.62 15.08
C GLY A 257 -16.67 -15.05 14.75
N SER A 258 -17.08 -14.99 13.47
CA SER A 258 -18.44 -15.33 13.02
C SER A 258 -18.47 -16.57 12.10
N GLY A 259 -17.54 -17.49 12.35
CA GLY A 259 -17.42 -18.78 11.67
C GLY A 259 -17.48 -19.95 12.64
N GLY A 260 -18.29 -19.84 13.69
CA GLY A 260 -18.66 -20.97 14.52
C GLY A 260 -19.23 -22.07 13.62
N MET A 261 -18.47 -23.15 13.48
CA MET A 261 -18.91 -24.38 12.83
C MET A 261 -20.35 -24.67 13.22
N GLY A 262 -21.25 -24.60 12.24
CA GLY A 262 -22.59 -25.15 12.37
C GLY A 262 -22.48 -26.64 12.67
N ARG A 263 -22.41 -26.97 13.96
CA ARG A 263 -22.84 -28.26 14.49
C ARG A 263 -24.36 -28.26 14.45
N GLU A 264 -24.89 -28.33 13.25
CA GLU A 264 -26.30 -28.62 13.02
C GLU A 264 -26.38 -29.63 11.88
N SER A 265 -26.11 -30.88 12.24
CA SER A 265 -26.57 -32.02 11.45
C SER A 265 -27.15 -33.01 12.42
N GLY A 266 -28.48 -33.10 12.38
CA GLY A 266 -29.25 -34.05 13.14
C GLY A 266 -28.70 -35.46 12.93
N MET A 267 -28.41 -36.14 14.04
CA MET A 267 -28.29 -37.59 14.06
C MET A 267 -29.66 -38.18 13.75
N SER A 268 -29.89 -38.41 12.47
CA SER A 268 -30.96 -39.26 11.97
C SER A 268 -30.36 -40.20 10.92
N GLY A 269 -30.19 -41.46 11.33
CA GLY A 269 -30.44 -42.62 10.48
C GLY A 269 -29.46 -42.96 9.36
N GLY A 270 -29.00 -44.21 9.38
CA GLY A 270 -28.71 -44.95 8.15
C GLY A 270 -27.24 -45.14 7.84
N GLY A 271 -26.75 -46.36 8.06
CA GLY A 271 -25.38 -46.73 7.74
C GLY A 271 -25.09 -46.69 6.24
N MET A 272 -23.85 -46.33 5.91
CA MET A 272 -23.21 -46.73 4.66
C MET A 272 -21.73 -47.04 4.93
N ARG A 273 -21.38 -48.28 4.59
CA ARG A 273 -20.03 -48.78 4.30
C ARG A 273 -19.59 -48.23 2.93
N ASN A 274 -18.27 -48.28 2.69
CA ASN A 274 -17.48 -47.80 1.54
C ASN A 274 -17.04 -46.35 1.71
N GLY A 275 -15.76 -46.01 1.57
CA GLY A 275 -14.74 -46.56 0.68
C GLY A 275 -13.96 -45.33 0.21
N GLY A 276 -12.64 -45.35 0.32
CA GLY A 276 -11.84 -44.13 0.48
C GLY A 276 -11.94 -43.10 -0.63
N MET A 277 -11.64 -41.85 -0.28
CA MET A 277 -11.17 -40.84 -1.22
C MET A 277 -10.57 -39.65 -0.48
N GLY A 278 -9.34 -39.31 -0.87
CA GLY A 278 -8.89 -37.92 -0.94
C GLY A 278 -8.45 -37.27 0.36
N ARG A 279 -7.17 -37.45 0.68
CA ARG A 279 -6.36 -36.35 1.22
C ARG A 279 -6.44 -35.17 0.25
N GLY A 280 -7.42 -34.30 0.46
CA GLY A 280 -7.55 -33.00 -0.20
C GLY A 280 -7.23 -31.92 0.82
N ARG A 281 -5.94 -31.73 1.08
CA ARG A 281 -5.37 -30.57 1.74
C ARG A 281 -5.71 -29.35 0.88
N SER A 282 -6.89 -28.77 1.05
CA SER A 282 -7.15 -27.42 0.57
C SER A 282 -6.58 -26.50 1.64
N GLY A 283 -5.28 -26.21 1.51
CA GLY A 283 -4.73 -25.04 2.16
C GLY A 283 -5.53 -23.86 1.67
N SER A 284 -6.48 -23.40 2.49
CA SER A 284 -6.85 -22.00 2.48
C SER A 284 -5.56 -21.27 2.77
N GLY A 285 -4.86 -20.87 1.69
CA GLY A 285 -3.89 -19.79 1.79
C GLY A 285 -4.65 -18.68 2.45
N ALA A 286 -4.27 -18.38 3.69
CA ALA A 286 -4.61 -17.12 4.32
C ALA A 286 -4.29 -16.08 3.25
N MET A 287 -5.33 -15.49 2.65
CA MET A 287 -5.15 -14.46 1.65
C MET A 287 -4.36 -13.37 2.35
N GLY A 288 -3.13 -13.14 1.89
CA GLY A 288 -2.37 -11.96 2.25
C GLY A 288 -3.13 -10.76 1.71
N MET A 289 -4.11 -10.29 2.50
CA MET A 289 -4.80 -9.04 2.24
C MET A 289 -3.95 -7.95 2.90
N GLU A 290 -2.74 -7.77 2.38
CA GLU A 290 -1.91 -6.63 2.75
C GLU A 290 -2.66 -5.34 2.36
N LYS A 291 -2.50 -4.30 3.17
CA LYS A 291 -3.03 -2.95 2.92
C LYS A 291 -2.66 -2.54 1.49
N PHE A 292 -3.57 -1.94 0.75
CA PHE A 292 -3.16 -1.17 -0.42
C PHE A 292 -2.57 0.15 0.09
N SER A 293 -1.36 0.48 -0.32
CA SER A 293 -0.65 1.72 -0.01
C SER A 293 0.11 2.16 -1.26
N LEU A 294 0.06 3.44 -1.60
CA LEU A 294 0.83 4.03 -2.70
C LEU A 294 1.14 5.48 -2.36
N ASP A 295 2.41 5.84 -2.38
CA ASP A 295 2.91 7.16 -2.00
C ASP A 295 3.46 7.85 -3.26
N ILE A 296 3.03 9.09 -3.51
CA ILE A 296 3.36 9.86 -4.71
C ILE A 296 3.86 11.25 -4.31
N GLU A 297 5.06 11.61 -4.72
CA GLU A 297 5.48 13.02 -4.72
C GLU A 297 4.89 13.68 -5.97
N LEU A 298 3.97 14.64 -5.78
CA LEU A 298 3.30 15.36 -6.87
C LEU A 298 3.72 16.82 -6.87
N LYS A 299 4.15 17.33 -8.01
CA LYS A 299 4.25 18.76 -8.28
C LYS A 299 3.06 19.23 -9.10
N LEU A 300 2.35 20.23 -8.58
CA LEU A 300 1.22 20.82 -9.30
C LEU A 300 1.69 21.66 -10.50
N ALA A 301 0.94 21.60 -11.59
CA ALA A 301 1.09 22.51 -12.72
C ALA A 301 0.80 23.95 -12.30
N LYS A 302 1.25 24.89 -13.12
CA LYS A 302 1.06 26.33 -12.90
C LYS A 302 -0.35 26.79 -13.20
#